data_AF-A0A5P8Z6H3-F1
#
_entry.id   AF-A0A5P8Z6H3-F1
#
_cell.length_a   1.000
_cell.length_b   1.000
_cell.length_c   1.000
_cell.angle_alpha   90.00
_cell.angle_beta   90.00
_cell.angle_gamma   90.00
#
_symmetry.space_group_name_H-M   'P 1'
#
loop_
_entity.id
_entity.type
_entity.pdbx_description
1 polymer ?
#
loop_
_entity_poly.entity_id
_entity_poly.type
_entity_poly.pdbx_seq_one_letter_code
_entity_poly.pdbx_strand_id
1 'polypeptide(L)'
;MTTMIRSTLAAVLALGAGATLAFAHGDVAPQPVDTGNLPELGEEWLTENPYRAEAAGEEVWAEAVRIGASGYNQNCARCHGLEVISGGLAPDLRFLEAEEYGDEWYMERFIHGYTQNGITKMPAFGELLGQEAAWAIRTYVETRPDGDSLDAFAAELAEMRDALEAGSADVTATQARLAEIAGEIDTMSGAPIADSIAYRAANQLAAGASQDKAAETLTIGLSAAN
;
A
#
# COMPACT_ATOMS: atom_id res chain seq x y z
N MET A 1 33.13 13.48 54.81
CA MET A 1 33.31 12.24 54.04
C MET A 1 32.01 11.45 53.80
N THR A 2 30.89 11.77 54.46
CA THR A 2 29.60 11.07 54.30
C THR A 2 28.71 11.60 53.17
N THR A 3 28.93 12.82 52.69
CA THR A 3 28.08 13.44 51.65
C THR A 3 28.47 13.03 50.23
N MET A 4 29.74 12.72 49.96
CA MET A 4 30.21 12.32 48.62
C MET A 4 29.80 10.89 48.22
N ILE A 5 29.47 10.03 49.19
CA ILE A 5 29.06 8.63 48.92
C ILE A 5 27.60 8.56 48.45
N ARG A 6 26.77 9.57 48.78
CA ARG A 6 25.36 9.62 48.37
C ARG A 6 25.16 10.08 46.93
N SER A 7 26.08 10.90 46.40
CA SER A 7 25.98 11.44 45.03
C SER A 7 26.41 10.45 43.95
N THR A 8 27.22 9.43 44.30
CA THR A 8 27.65 8.39 43.34
C THR A 8 26.64 7.26 43.18
N LEU A 9 25.82 6.94 44.20
CA LEU A 9 24.75 5.93 44.05
C LEU A 9 23.59 6.41 43.16
N ALA A 10 23.27 7.71 43.17
CA ALA A 10 22.20 8.27 42.35
C ALA A 10 22.56 8.29 40.85
N ALA A 11 23.84 8.45 40.51
CA ALA A 11 24.31 8.46 39.12
C ALA A 11 24.33 7.05 38.49
N VAL A 12 24.57 6.00 39.29
CA VAL A 12 24.59 4.62 38.80
C VAL A 12 23.16 4.08 38.57
N LEU A 13 22.18 4.49 39.38
CA LEU A 13 20.77 4.12 39.13
C LEU A 13 20.15 4.84 37.92
N ALA A 14 20.61 6.04 37.59
CA ALA A 14 20.11 6.79 36.43
C ALA A 14 20.62 6.23 35.08
N LEU A 15 21.79 5.57 35.06
CA LEU A 15 22.30 4.89 33.86
C LEU A 15 21.71 3.48 33.65
N GLY A 16 21.08 2.89 34.67
CA GLY A 16 20.46 1.55 34.57
C GLY A 16 19.07 1.53 33.94
N ALA A 17 18.39 2.68 33.88
CA ALA A 17 17.00 2.78 33.39
C ALA A 17 16.87 3.00 31.88
N GLY A 18 17.98 3.20 31.16
CA GLY A 18 17.99 3.48 29.71
C GLY A 18 18.02 2.25 28.81
N ALA A 19 18.03 1.03 29.37
CA ALA A 19 17.99 -0.21 28.62
C ALA A 19 16.56 -0.79 28.57
N THR A 20 15.57 0.03 28.24
CA THR A 20 14.39 -0.55 27.58
C THR A 20 14.88 -1.09 26.25
N LEU A 21 15.02 -2.41 26.16
CA LEU A 21 15.06 -3.12 24.89
C LEU A 21 13.77 -2.74 24.17
N ALA A 22 13.83 -1.65 23.41
CA ALA A 22 12.81 -1.32 22.45
C ALA A 22 12.88 -2.47 21.43
N PHE A 23 12.02 -3.45 21.59
CA PHE A 23 11.62 -4.38 20.54
C PHE A 23 10.87 -3.57 19.46
N ALA A 24 11.56 -2.60 18.85
CA ALA A 24 11.05 -1.78 17.76
C ALA A 24 10.98 -2.56 16.45
N HIS A 25 11.51 -3.79 16.44
CA HIS A 25 11.19 -4.76 15.43
C HIS A 25 9.90 -5.45 15.87
N GLY A 26 8.78 -5.10 15.24
CA GLY A 26 7.54 -5.86 15.34
C GLY A 26 7.77 -7.33 14.98
N ASP A 27 6.80 -8.17 15.33
CA ASP A 27 6.84 -9.59 14.97
C ASP A 27 7.10 -9.73 13.46
N VAL A 28 8.12 -10.52 13.11
CA VAL A 28 8.50 -10.80 11.72
C VAL A 28 7.73 -11.97 11.14
N ALA A 29 6.84 -12.60 11.93
CA ALA A 29 5.85 -13.54 11.44
C ALA A 29 4.84 -12.84 10.52
N PRO A 30 4.35 -13.52 9.45
CA PRO A 30 3.26 -13.01 8.63
C PRO A 30 2.05 -12.63 9.49
N GLN A 31 1.49 -11.46 9.21
CA GLN A 31 0.33 -10.93 9.90
C GLN A 31 -0.94 -11.31 9.13
N PRO A 32 -1.97 -11.83 9.84
CA PRO A 32 -3.22 -12.20 9.19
C PRO A 32 -3.86 -10.99 8.52
N VAL A 33 -4.49 -11.22 7.37
CA VAL A 33 -5.22 -10.21 6.62
C VAL A 33 -6.71 -10.42 6.84
N ASP A 34 -7.40 -9.39 7.33
CA ASP A 34 -8.85 -9.39 7.39
C ASP A 34 -9.40 -9.13 5.98
N THR A 35 -9.97 -10.17 5.38
CA THR A 35 -10.55 -10.14 4.03
C THR A 35 -11.99 -9.60 4.01
N GLY A 36 -12.53 -9.23 5.17
CA GLY A 36 -13.75 -8.45 5.31
C GLY A 36 -14.93 -9.00 4.52
N ASN A 37 -15.43 -8.17 3.59
CA ASN A 37 -16.61 -8.47 2.78
C ASN A 37 -16.26 -8.93 1.36
N LEU A 38 -15.02 -9.32 1.09
CA LEU A 38 -14.67 -9.86 -0.22
C LEU A 38 -15.47 -11.14 -0.49
N PRO A 39 -15.88 -11.39 -1.76
CA PRO A 39 -16.50 -12.65 -2.12
C PRO A 39 -15.63 -13.84 -1.71
N GLU A 40 -16.21 -14.80 -0.99
CA GLU A 40 -15.50 -16.02 -0.61
C GLU A 40 -15.08 -16.80 -1.86
N LEU A 41 -13.85 -17.30 -1.85
CA LEU A 41 -13.29 -18.12 -2.90
C LEU A 41 -13.31 -19.59 -2.47
N GLY A 42 -13.17 -20.50 -3.44
CA GLY A 42 -13.08 -21.93 -3.17
C GLY A 42 -11.75 -22.33 -2.55
N GLU A 43 -11.67 -23.59 -2.10
CA GLU A 43 -10.40 -24.21 -1.65
C GLU A 43 -9.40 -24.39 -2.80
N GLU A 44 -9.92 -24.55 -4.03
CA GLU A 44 -9.09 -24.61 -5.22
C GLU A 44 -8.58 -23.21 -5.59
N TRP A 45 -7.27 -23.11 -5.81
CA TRP A 45 -6.65 -21.87 -6.23
C TRP A 45 -7.07 -21.54 -7.66
N LEU A 46 -7.72 -20.38 -7.83
CA LEU A 46 -7.94 -19.73 -9.11
C LEU A 46 -6.60 -19.37 -9.73
N THR A 47 -6.53 -19.27 -11.05
CA THR A 47 -5.28 -18.97 -11.79
C THR A 47 -5.18 -17.51 -12.24
N GLU A 48 -6.29 -16.76 -12.16
CA GLU A 48 -6.38 -15.36 -12.56
C GLU A 48 -7.03 -14.55 -11.44
N ASN A 49 -6.70 -13.26 -11.37
CA ASN A 49 -7.20 -12.37 -10.33
C ASN A 49 -8.73 -12.18 -10.40
N PRO A 50 -9.52 -12.72 -9.45
CA PRO A 50 -10.98 -12.64 -9.48
C PRO A 50 -11.51 -11.25 -9.09
N TYR A 51 -10.68 -10.38 -8.50
CA TYR A 51 -11.11 -9.08 -7.96
C TYR A 51 -10.83 -7.91 -8.89
N ARG A 52 -10.44 -8.16 -10.17
CA ARG A 52 -10.40 -7.10 -11.18
C ARG A 52 -11.80 -6.51 -11.38
N ALA A 53 -11.86 -5.19 -11.61
CA ALA A 53 -13.12 -4.46 -11.74
C ALA A 53 -14.06 -5.05 -12.81
N GLU A 54 -13.51 -5.57 -13.91
CA GLU A 54 -14.27 -6.23 -14.98
C GLU A 54 -14.97 -7.53 -14.55
N ALA A 55 -14.40 -8.25 -13.59
CA ALA A 55 -14.89 -9.53 -13.11
C ALA A 55 -15.79 -9.38 -11.88
N ALA A 56 -15.37 -8.56 -10.90
CA ALA A 56 -16.04 -8.44 -9.60
C ALA A 56 -16.89 -7.16 -9.44
N GLY A 57 -16.77 -6.21 -10.36
CA GLY A 57 -17.35 -4.87 -10.23
C GLY A 57 -16.49 -3.92 -9.40
N GLU A 58 -16.69 -2.61 -9.62
CA GLU A 58 -15.87 -1.55 -9.01
C GLU A 58 -15.90 -1.53 -7.48
N GLU A 59 -17.04 -1.85 -6.86
CA GLU A 59 -17.19 -1.87 -5.41
C GLU A 59 -16.30 -2.95 -4.76
N VAL A 60 -16.35 -4.17 -5.30
CA VAL A 60 -15.51 -5.28 -4.82
C VAL A 60 -14.04 -5.01 -5.12
N TRP A 61 -13.73 -4.49 -6.31
CA TRP A 61 -12.36 -4.11 -6.67
C TRP A 61 -11.80 -3.05 -5.71
N ALA A 62 -12.56 -2.00 -5.39
CA ALA A 62 -12.10 -0.95 -4.48
C ALA A 62 -11.86 -1.49 -3.06
N GLU A 63 -12.73 -2.40 -2.60
CA GLU A 63 -12.55 -3.07 -1.31
C GLU A 63 -11.32 -4.00 -1.34
N ALA A 64 -11.08 -4.71 -2.43
CA ALA A 64 -9.90 -5.55 -2.61
C ALA A 64 -8.61 -4.73 -2.62
N VAL A 65 -8.59 -3.56 -3.28
CA VAL A 65 -7.47 -2.61 -3.23
C VAL A 65 -7.23 -2.13 -1.78
N ARG A 66 -8.29 -1.78 -1.04
CA ARG A 66 -8.18 -1.31 0.35
C ARG A 66 -7.61 -2.38 1.28
N ILE A 67 -8.13 -3.61 1.21
CA ILE A 67 -7.65 -4.76 1.99
C ILE A 67 -6.23 -5.12 1.57
N GLY A 68 -5.97 -5.16 0.26
CA GLY A 68 -4.68 -5.45 -0.33
C GLY A 68 -3.59 -4.48 0.11
N ALA A 69 -3.90 -3.18 0.18
CA ALA A 69 -2.96 -2.17 0.68
C ALA A 69 -2.53 -2.46 2.12
N SER A 70 -3.48 -2.83 2.98
CA SER A 70 -3.21 -3.21 4.37
C SER A 70 -2.37 -4.50 4.45
N GLY A 71 -2.79 -5.55 3.73
CA GLY A 71 -2.08 -6.83 3.70
C GLY A 71 -0.66 -6.71 3.16
N TYR A 72 -0.48 -5.93 2.09
CA TYR A 72 0.81 -5.65 1.48
C TYR A 72 1.75 -4.89 2.43
N ASN A 73 1.26 -3.83 3.06
CA ASN A 73 2.08 -3.01 3.95
C ASN A 73 2.56 -3.80 5.18
N GLN A 74 1.76 -4.75 5.66
CA GLN A 74 2.12 -5.58 6.80
C GLN A 74 3.08 -6.72 6.42
N ASN A 75 2.93 -7.33 5.25
CA ASN A 75 3.60 -8.59 4.91
C ASN A 75 4.69 -8.47 3.82
N CYS A 76 4.62 -7.47 2.95
CA CYS A 76 5.39 -7.42 1.70
C CYS A 76 6.32 -6.20 1.61
N ALA A 77 5.84 -5.03 2.07
CA ALA A 77 6.50 -3.75 1.86
C ALA A 77 7.92 -3.66 2.43
N ARG A 78 8.25 -4.44 3.47
CA ARG A 78 9.61 -4.50 4.02
C ARG A 78 10.65 -4.95 2.98
N CYS A 79 10.27 -5.82 2.04
CA CYS A 79 11.17 -6.38 1.04
C CYS A 79 10.98 -5.73 -0.34
N HIS A 80 9.72 -5.52 -0.72
CA HIS A 80 9.35 -5.00 -2.03
C HIS A 80 9.16 -3.48 -2.06
N GLY A 81 9.30 -2.82 -0.91
CA GLY A 81 9.19 -1.38 -0.73
C GLY A 81 7.77 -0.89 -0.47
N LEU A 82 7.64 0.34 0.02
CA LEU A 82 6.33 0.99 0.17
C LEU A 82 5.78 1.31 -1.22
N GLU A 83 4.44 1.27 -1.34
CA GLU A 83 3.76 1.51 -2.63
C GLU A 83 4.26 0.60 -3.76
N VAL A 84 4.89 -0.54 -3.40
CA VAL A 84 5.42 -1.52 -4.33
C VAL A 84 6.70 -1.08 -5.07
N ILE A 85 7.27 0.05 -4.66
CA ILE A 85 8.49 0.62 -5.25
C ILE A 85 9.72 0.06 -4.53
N SER A 86 10.49 -0.78 -5.22
CA SER A 86 11.61 -1.46 -4.58
C SER A 86 12.77 -0.53 -4.21
N GLY A 87 13.27 -0.69 -2.98
CA GLY A 87 14.55 -0.11 -2.52
C GLY A 87 15.79 -0.96 -2.87
N GLY A 88 15.65 -1.99 -3.71
CA GLY A 88 16.74 -2.87 -4.17
C GLY A 88 16.90 -4.20 -3.42
N LEU A 89 16.06 -4.50 -2.42
CA LEU A 89 16.12 -5.77 -1.68
C LEU A 89 15.41 -6.92 -2.41
N ALA A 90 14.20 -6.67 -2.92
CA ALA A 90 13.42 -7.59 -3.75
C ALA A 90 12.92 -6.85 -5.00
N PRO A 91 12.39 -7.53 -6.04
CA PRO A 91 11.92 -6.85 -7.25
C PRO A 91 10.81 -5.82 -6.99
N ASP A 92 10.78 -4.76 -7.79
CA ASP A 92 9.65 -3.81 -7.88
C ASP A 92 8.48 -4.55 -8.56
N LEU A 93 7.37 -4.74 -7.84
CA LEU A 93 6.24 -5.54 -8.36
C LEU A 93 5.29 -4.74 -9.24
N ARG A 94 5.50 -3.42 -9.41
CA ARG A 94 4.68 -2.62 -10.32
C ARG A 94 4.85 -3.07 -11.78
N PHE A 95 6.00 -3.66 -12.09
CA PHE A 95 6.29 -4.26 -13.39
C PHE A 95 5.69 -5.66 -13.60
N LEU A 96 5.01 -6.23 -12.59
CA LEU A 96 4.36 -7.52 -12.75
C LEU A 96 3.01 -7.32 -13.43
N GLU A 97 2.96 -7.66 -14.73
CA GLU A 97 1.83 -7.43 -15.64
C GLU A 97 0.50 -7.92 -15.08
N ALA A 98 -0.57 -7.15 -15.24
CA ALA A 98 -1.92 -7.46 -14.78
C ALA A 98 -2.66 -8.37 -15.78
N GLU A 99 -2.09 -9.55 -16.02
CA GLU A 99 -2.61 -10.56 -16.94
C GLU A 99 -2.36 -11.97 -16.40
N GLU A 100 -2.91 -13.00 -17.07
CA GLU A 100 -2.81 -14.42 -16.69
C GLU A 100 -1.36 -14.84 -16.37
N TYR A 101 -0.41 -14.49 -17.22
CA TYR A 101 1.00 -14.86 -17.01
C TYR A 101 1.60 -14.20 -15.74
N GLY A 102 1.24 -12.95 -15.48
CA GLY A 102 1.65 -12.25 -14.26
C GLY A 102 0.99 -12.83 -13.01
N ASP A 103 -0.26 -13.31 -13.13
CA ASP A 103 -1.01 -13.95 -12.06
C ASP A 103 -0.44 -15.31 -11.67
N GLU A 104 -0.09 -16.14 -12.65
CA GLU A 104 0.62 -17.41 -12.42
C GLU A 104 1.92 -17.16 -11.66
N TRP A 105 2.70 -16.16 -12.09
CA TRP A 105 3.95 -15.80 -11.43
C TRP A 105 3.74 -15.29 -10.02
N TYR A 106 2.72 -14.47 -9.80
CA TYR A 106 2.36 -13.98 -8.47
C TYR A 106 1.98 -15.14 -7.54
N MET A 107 1.07 -16.00 -7.98
CA MET A 107 0.56 -17.12 -7.19
C MET A 107 1.64 -18.09 -6.77
N GLU A 108 2.47 -18.54 -7.71
CA GLU A 108 3.56 -19.47 -7.42
C GLU A 108 4.48 -18.93 -6.31
N ARG A 109 4.80 -17.62 -6.39
CA ARG A 109 5.60 -16.94 -5.37
C ARG A 109 4.86 -16.74 -4.06
N PHE A 110 3.57 -16.41 -4.10
CA PHE A 110 2.78 -16.21 -2.90
C PHE A 110 2.58 -17.53 -2.14
N ILE A 111 2.18 -18.59 -2.83
CA ILE A 111 1.86 -19.88 -2.24
C ILE A 111 3.12 -20.55 -1.71
N HIS A 112 4.17 -20.62 -2.53
CA HIS A 112 5.36 -21.43 -2.22
C HIS A 112 6.58 -20.63 -1.77
N GLY A 113 6.52 -19.30 -1.83
CA GLY A 113 7.65 -18.43 -1.51
C GLY A 113 8.78 -18.53 -2.54
N TYR A 114 9.99 -18.21 -2.10
CA TYR A 114 11.19 -18.36 -2.90
C TYR A 114 12.38 -18.73 -2.04
N THR A 115 13.06 -19.83 -2.40
CA THR A 115 14.31 -20.25 -1.78
C THR A 115 15.39 -20.37 -2.83
N GLN A 116 16.57 -19.81 -2.56
CA GLN A 116 17.73 -19.86 -3.43
C GLN A 116 18.95 -20.28 -2.63
N ASN A 117 19.68 -21.30 -3.10
CA ASN A 117 20.87 -21.84 -2.42
C ASN A 117 20.61 -22.22 -0.95
N GLY A 118 19.42 -22.77 -0.65
CA GLY A 118 19.01 -23.15 0.70
C GLY A 118 18.62 -21.98 1.61
N ILE A 119 18.59 -20.75 1.10
CA ILE A 119 18.19 -19.55 1.85
C ILE A 119 16.82 -19.09 1.37
N THR A 120 15.84 -19.05 2.27
CA THR A 120 14.52 -18.46 2.01
C THR A 120 14.67 -16.97 1.77
N LYS A 121 14.29 -16.52 0.57
CA LYS A 121 14.29 -15.12 0.13
C LYS A 121 12.90 -14.49 0.24
N MET A 122 11.86 -15.28 0.04
CA MET A 122 10.46 -14.90 0.21
C MET A 122 9.76 -16.02 0.98
N PRO A 123 9.06 -15.73 2.10
CA PRO A 123 8.25 -16.72 2.81
C PRO A 123 7.12 -17.27 1.93
N ALA A 124 6.68 -18.49 2.24
CA ALA A 124 5.44 -19.04 1.70
C ALA A 124 4.25 -18.50 2.51
N PHE A 125 3.25 -17.95 1.83
CA PHE A 125 2.09 -17.32 2.46
C PHE A 125 0.78 -18.08 2.22
N GLY A 126 0.75 -19.04 1.31
CA GLY A 126 -0.49 -19.73 0.88
C GLY A 126 -1.33 -20.26 2.04
N GLU A 127 -0.76 -21.11 2.88
CA GLU A 127 -1.46 -21.65 4.06
C GLU A 127 -1.68 -20.62 5.18
N LEU A 128 -0.87 -19.56 5.22
CA LEU A 128 -0.87 -18.59 6.32
C LEU A 128 -1.92 -17.50 6.15
N LEU A 129 -2.09 -17.01 4.93
CA LEU A 129 -2.95 -15.87 4.62
C LEU A 129 -4.20 -16.26 3.81
N GLY A 130 -4.15 -17.36 3.07
CA GLY A 130 -5.25 -17.80 2.21
C GLY A 130 -5.33 -17.04 0.88
N GLN A 131 -6.24 -17.51 0.03
CA GLN A 131 -6.36 -17.07 -1.36
C GLN A 131 -6.99 -15.68 -1.50
N GLU A 132 -7.98 -15.36 -0.69
CA GLU A 132 -8.65 -14.04 -0.70
C GLU A 132 -7.66 -12.92 -0.37
N ALA A 133 -6.79 -13.14 0.62
CA ALA A 133 -5.74 -12.20 0.98
C ALA A 133 -4.72 -12.05 -0.16
N ALA A 134 -4.36 -13.17 -0.82
CA ALA A 134 -3.46 -13.16 -1.97
C ALA A 134 -4.02 -12.27 -3.10
N TRP A 135 -5.27 -12.49 -3.51
CA TRP A 135 -5.87 -11.74 -4.60
C TRP A 135 -6.16 -10.28 -4.25
N ALA A 136 -6.50 -9.98 -3.00
CA ALA A 136 -6.61 -8.60 -2.55
C ALA A 136 -5.26 -7.86 -2.67
N ILE A 137 -4.17 -8.48 -2.18
CA ILE A 137 -2.81 -7.93 -2.31
C ILE A 137 -2.42 -7.78 -3.78
N ARG A 138 -2.73 -8.77 -4.62
CA ARG A 138 -2.47 -8.72 -6.06
C ARG A 138 -3.18 -7.54 -6.72
N THR A 139 -4.46 -7.35 -6.42
CA THR A 139 -5.25 -6.22 -6.93
C THR A 139 -4.67 -4.88 -6.50
N TYR A 140 -4.19 -4.76 -5.26
CA TYR A 140 -3.45 -3.58 -4.82
C TYR A 140 -2.14 -3.35 -5.61
N VAL A 141 -1.39 -4.42 -5.88
CA VAL A 141 -0.13 -4.36 -6.65
C VAL A 141 -0.37 -3.92 -8.10
N GLU A 142 -1.37 -4.50 -8.76
CA GLU A 142 -1.72 -4.19 -10.16
C GLU A 142 -2.06 -2.70 -10.35
N THR A 143 -2.68 -2.08 -9.35
CA THR A 143 -3.23 -0.72 -9.45
C THR A 143 -2.23 0.39 -9.17
N ARG A 144 -0.94 0.07 -8.98
CA ARG A 144 0.07 1.08 -8.68
C ARG A 144 0.31 2.00 -9.90
N PRO A 145 0.25 3.32 -9.71
CA PRO A 145 0.42 4.28 -10.79
C PRO A 145 1.83 4.22 -11.38
N ASP A 146 1.93 4.50 -12.67
CA ASP A 146 3.17 4.94 -13.28
C ASP A 146 3.57 6.31 -12.72
N GLY A 147 4.82 6.40 -12.27
CA GLY A 147 5.38 7.62 -11.69
C GLY A 147 5.49 8.71 -12.73
N ASP A 148 5.89 8.38 -13.97
CA ASP A 148 6.07 9.38 -15.02
C ASP A 148 4.73 10.01 -15.43
N SER A 149 3.68 9.20 -15.55
CA SER A 149 2.32 9.68 -15.82
C SER A 149 1.75 10.50 -14.66
N LEU A 150 2.04 10.15 -13.40
CA LEU A 150 1.63 10.95 -12.24
C LEU A 150 2.37 12.30 -12.18
N ASP A 151 3.67 12.30 -12.43
CA ASP A 151 4.53 13.49 -12.36
C ASP A 151 4.12 14.56 -13.37
N ALA A 152 3.56 14.15 -14.51
CA ALA A 152 2.98 15.06 -15.49
C ALA A 152 1.86 15.95 -14.92
N PHE A 153 1.17 15.49 -13.87
CA PHE A 153 0.09 16.22 -13.20
C PHE A 153 0.47 16.79 -11.83
N ALA A 154 1.70 16.58 -11.35
CA ALA A 154 2.10 16.93 -9.98
C ALA A 154 1.86 18.40 -9.62
N ALA A 155 2.14 19.32 -10.55
CA ALA A 155 1.91 20.75 -10.34
C ALA A 155 0.41 21.10 -10.23
N GLU A 156 -0.41 20.54 -11.13
CA GLU A 156 -1.86 20.75 -11.12
C GLU A 156 -2.50 20.16 -9.85
N LEU A 157 -2.09 18.96 -9.45
CA LEU A 157 -2.54 18.31 -8.21
C LEU A 157 -2.13 19.11 -6.96
N ALA A 158 -0.95 19.73 -6.96
CA ALA A 158 -0.50 20.60 -5.87
C ALA A 158 -1.37 21.86 -5.76
N GLU A 159 -1.73 22.49 -6.88
CA GLU A 159 -2.63 23.65 -6.88
C GLU A 159 -4.04 23.28 -6.36
N MET A 160 -4.57 22.12 -6.76
CA MET A 160 -5.84 21.62 -6.25
C MET A 160 -5.81 21.33 -4.76
N ARG A 161 -4.73 20.69 -4.26
CA ARG A 161 -4.50 20.48 -2.83
C ARG A 161 -4.53 21.82 -2.10
N ASP A 162 -3.76 22.80 -2.54
CA ASP A 162 -3.65 24.10 -1.87
C ASP A 162 -5.01 24.83 -1.83
N ALA A 163 -5.80 24.72 -2.90
CA ALA A 163 -7.15 25.29 -2.96
C ALA A 163 -8.14 24.58 -2.02
N LEU A 164 -8.04 23.25 -1.88
CA LEU A 164 -8.83 22.45 -0.94
C LEU A 164 -8.47 22.76 0.51
N GLU A 165 -7.17 22.85 0.85
CA GLU A 165 -6.69 23.22 2.19
C GLU A 165 -7.13 24.63 2.60
N ALA A 166 -7.14 25.57 1.64
CA ALA A 166 -7.62 26.93 1.87
C ALA A 166 -9.16 27.03 1.96
N GLY A 167 -9.89 25.95 1.65
CA GLY A 167 -11.35 25.93 1.56
C GLY A 167 -11.91 26.82 0.44
N SER A 168 -11.06 27.20 -0.52
CA SER A 168 -11.41 28.08 -1.65
C SER A 168 -11.77 27.33 -2.93
N ALA A 169 -11.64 26.01 -2.94
CA ALA A 169 -11.94 25.19 -4.12
C ALA A 169 -13.45 25.17 -4.45
N ASP A 170 -13.75 25.17 -5.75
CA ASP A 170 -15.04 24.69 -6.24
C ASP A 170 -15.01 23.15 -6.18
N VAL A 171 -15.60 22.58 -5.12
CA VAL A 171 -15.53 21.14 -4.85
C VAL A 171 -16.05 20.30 -6.01
N THR A 172 -17.11 20.75 -6.71
CA THR A 172 -17.67 19.98 -7.83
C THR A 172 -16.73 20.01 -9.03
N ALA A 173 -16.17 21.18 -9.36
CA ALA A 173 -15.21 21.29 -10.46
C ALA A 173 -13.90 20.56 -10.15
N THR A 174 -13.39 20.68 -8.92
CA THR A 174 -12.18 19.99 -8.45
C THR A 174 -12.37 18.48 -8.47
N GLN A 175 -13.52 17.96 -7.99
CA GLN A 175 -13.81 16.53 -8.05
C GLN A 175 -13.84 16.01 -9.49
N ALA A 176 -14.51 16.73 -10.40
CA ALA A 176 -14.58 16.34 -11.81
C ALA A 176 -13.19 16.30 -12.45
N ARG A 177 -12.36 17.33 -12.21
CA ARG A 177 -11.01 17.38 -12.77
C ARG A 177 -10.08 16.32 -12.17
N LEU A 178 -10.18 16.03 -10.88
CA LEU A 178 -9.44 14.93 -10.27
C LEU A 178 -9.82 13.57 -10.89
N ALA A 179 -11.10 13.37 -11.21
CA ALA A 179 -11.57 12.15 -11.87
C ALA A 179 -11.06 12.04 -13.32
N GLU A 180 -10.97 13.15 -14.04
CA GLU A 180 -10.34 13.20 -15.38
C GLU A 180 -8.85 12.82 -15.29
N ILE A 181 -8.08 13.50 -14.42
CA ILE A 181 -6.66 13.20 -14.20
C ILE A 181 -6.46 11.73 -13.82
N ALA A 182 -7.31 11.19 -12.94
CA ALA A 182 -7.24 9.80 -12.53
C ALA A 182 -7.35 8.81 -13.72
N GLY A 183 -8.16 9.13 -14.73
CA GLY A 183 -8.30 8.33 -15.95
C GLY A 183 -7.15 8.50 -16.96
N GLU A 184 -6.30 9.51 -16.76
CA GLU A 184 -5.11 9.78 -17.58
C GLU A 184 -3.82 9.19 -16.96
N ILE A 185 -3.87 8.70 -15.72
CA ILE A 185 -2.72 8.09 -15.04
C ILE A 185 -2.71 6.59 -15.32
N ASP A 186 -1.70 6.14 -16.07
CA ASP A 186 -1.47 4.73 -16.35
C ASP A 186 -1.00 3.96 -15.10
N THR A 187 -1.15 2.63 -15.14
CA THR A 187 -0.46 1.73 -14.21
C THR A 187 0.77 1.13 -14.89
N MET A 188 1.80 0.84 -14.09
CA MET A 188 2.99 0.14 -14.58
C MET A 188 2.72 -1.31 -14.98
N SER A 189 1.65 -1.90 -14.44
CA SER A 189 1.29 -3.30 -14.67
C SER A 189 0.43 -3.48 -15.93
N GLY A 190 -0.06 -2.39 -16.53
CA GLY A 190 -1.04 -2.44 -17.62
C GLY A 190 -2.49 -2.63 -17.15
N ALA A 191 -2.76 -2.69 -15.85
CA ALA A 191 -4.13 -2.64 -15.32
C ALA A 191 -4.85 -1.34 -15.73
N PRO A 192 -6.18 -1.41 -15.99
CA PRO A 192 -6.92 -0.29 -16.59
C PRO A 192 -7.19 0.87 -15.63
N ILE A 193 -7.02 0.67 -14.31
CA ILE A 193 -7.32 1.68 -13.30
C ILE A 193 -6.13 1.81 -12.36
N ALA A 194 -5.56 3.01 -12.29
CA ALA A 194 -4.58 3.37 -11.28
C ALA A 194 -5.27 3.87 -10.00
N ASP A 195 -4.96 3.24 -8.87
CA ASP A 195 -5.31 3.75 -7.54
C ASP A 195 -4.32 4.86 -7.15
N SER A 196 -4.40 5.95 -7.91
CA SER A 196 -3.60 7.17 -7.79
C SER A 196 -4.17 8.10 -6.73
N ILE A 197 -3.38 9.11 -6.33
CA ILE A 197 -3.88 10.15 -5.42
C ILE A 197 -5.04 10.96 -6.00
N ALA A 198 -5.05 11.16 -7.32
CA ALA A 198 -6.16 11.81 -8.01
C ALA A 198 -7.43 10.95 -7.90
N TYR A 199 -7.32 9.64 -8.17
CA TYR A 199 -8.42 8.69 -8.04
C TYR A 199 -9.01 8.70 -6.62
N ARG A 200 -8.15 8.58 -5.60
CA ARG A 200 -8.58 8.55 -4.20
C ARG A 200 -9.26 9.85 -3.77
N ALA A 201 -8.67 11.00 -4.10
CA ALA A 201 -9.24 12.31 -3.75
C ALA A 201 -10.58 12.56 -4.47
N ALA A 202 -10.68 12.21 -5.76
CA ALA A 202 -11.94 12.31 -6.52
C ALA A 202 -13.07 11.50 -5.87
N ASN A 203 -12.80 10.24 -5.51
CA ASN A 203 -13.78 9.35 -4.90
C ASN A 203 -14.18 9.81 -3.48
N GLN A 204 -13.24 10.34 -2.70
CA GLN A 204 -13.54 10.93 -1.40
C GLN A 204 -14.51 12.10 -1.52
N LEU A 205 -14.26 13.05 -2.44
CA LEU A 205 -15.15 14.18 -2.67
C LEU A 205 -16.51 13.74 -3.21
N ALA A 206 -16.55 12.77 -4.13
CA ALA A 206 -17.79 12.20 -4.65
C ALA A 206 -18.63 11.53 -3.55
N ALA A 207 -17.99 10.89 -2.58
CA ALA A 207 -18.63 10.31 -1.39
C ALA A 207 -19.01 11.35 -0.31
N GLY A 208 -18.74 12.64 -0.53
CA GLY A 208 -19.08 13.71 0.40
C GLY A 208 -18.10 13.89 1.56
N ALA A 209 -16.85 13.41 1.43
CA ALA A 209 -15.79 13.70 2.40
C ALA A 209 -15.46 15.21 2.44
N SER A 210 -14.81 15.65 3.53
CA SER A 210 -14.36 17.04 3.66
C SER A 210 -13.22 17.37 2.68
N GLN A 211 -13.10 18.66 2.34
CA GLN A 211 -11.98 19.15 1.53
C GLN A 211 -10.64 18.84 2.19
N ASP A 212 -10.52 19.00 3.52
CA ASP A 212 -9.33 18.64 4.29
C ASP A 212 -8.90 17.18 4.07
N LYS A 213 -9.86 16.26 3.92
CA LYS A 213 -9.55 14.84 3.73
C LYS A 213 -9.00 14.55 2.33
N ALA A 214 -9.58 15.19 1.31
CA ALA A 214 -9.09 15.10 -0.05
C ALA A 214 -7.71 15.77 -0.19
N ALA A 215 -7.54 16.94 0.43
CA ALA A 215 -6.25 17.62 0.53
C ALA A 215 -5.17 16.75 1.18
N GLU A 216 -5.45 16.15 2.35
CA GLU A 216 -4.53 15.23 3.04
C GLU A 216 -4.07 14.08 2.12
N THR A 217 -5.00 13.50 1.36
CA THR A 217 -4.70 12.44 0.39
C THR A 217 -3.71 12.91 -0.68
N LEU A 218 -3.93 14.11 -1.24
CA LEU A 218 -3.00 14.71 -2.21
C LEU A 218 -1.65 15.06 -1.57
N THR A 219 -1.65 15.60 -0.35
CA THR A 219 -0.44 15.95 0.41
C THR A 219 0.46 14.73 0.61
N ILE A 220 -0.11 13.62 1.08
CA ILE A 220 0.65 12.40 1.37
C ILE A 220 1.29 11.86 0.09
N GLY A 221 0.55 11.68 -1.00
CA GLY A 221 1.15 11.08 -2.19
C GLY A 221 2.06 12.01 -2.98
N LEU A 222 1.83 13.32 -3.01
CA LEU A 222 2.78 14.27 -3.62
C LEU A 222 4.10 14.30 -2.85
N SER A 223 4.08 14.06 -1.53
CA SER A 223 5.31 13.96 -0.74
C SER A 223 6.08 12.66 -0.95
N ALA A 224 5.41 11.58 -1.39
CA ALA A 224 6.03 10.31 -1.72
C ALA A 224 6.71 10.29 -3.10
N ALA A 225 6.31 11.21 -4.00
CA ALA A 225 6.86 11.36 -5.34
C ALA A 225 8.15 12.21 -5.42
N ASN A 226 8.58 12.88 -4.33
CA ASN A 226 9.73 13.80 -4.30
C ASN A 226 10.90 13.31 -3.44
#